data_AF-A0A371LTY4-F1
#
_entry.id   AF-A0A371LTY4-F1
#
_cell.length_a   1.000
_cell.length_b   1.000
_cell.length_c   1.000
_cell.angle_alpha   90.00
_cell.angle_beta   90.00
_cell.angle_gamma   90.00
#
_symmetry.space_group_name_H-M   'P 1'
#
loop_
_entity.id
_entity.type
_entity.pdbx_description
1 polymer ?
#
loop_
_entity_poly.entity_id
_entity_poly.type
_entity_poly.pdbx_seq_one_letter_code
_entity_poly.pdbx_strand_id
1 'polypeptide(L)'
;MTGEREAVATTSGWDTQMGAHVHWGKDDAELYFNDLDTAKWEPYGVQLDLTTGTRRELCGTVYDVSSNGDRLASPDLLKTRTTQAGYGSIVPDEVIPRNDGTPDDDGLFVTDTETGETELVVSIAKIVDELDIDCSNHGPGDYYGWHTMWCPGADHLLFHLRYWPETGDWTRWVSNLISVRADGSDIQLAMPSEPWQRGGHHHRWSPDGTRVTMNLSPAEGEPIRFVSFNPDGSDLRVLADDIVGSGHPSLHPDGRSLITDAYPWEDMAYDDGTVPIRFVDVEAGTERNALRIPTTPVYTGEGDKRMRVDPHPAWGPDYRFVVFNACPDGHRKVFVADFGDLVGDSSI
;
A
#
# COMPACT_ATOMS: atom_id res chain seq x y z
N MET A 1 -14.40 6.59 -22.31
CA MET A 1 -13.18 7.39 -22.06
C MET A 1 -12.73 8.00 -23.37
N THR A 2 -12.49 9.32 -23.43
CA THR A 2 -12.01 10.01 -24.64
C THR A 2 -10.52 9.79 -24.88
N GLY A 3 -9.77 9.40 -23.84
CA GLY A 3 -8.32 9.24 -23.88
C GLY A 3 -7.55 10.56 -23.90
N GLU A 4 -8.26 11.68 -23.74
CA GLU A 4 -7.66 13.01 -23.61
C GLU A 4 -6.85 13.10 -22.32
N ARG A 5 -5.74 13.83 -22.38
CA ARG A 5 -4.82 14.01 -21.26
C ARG A 5 -4.61 15.51 -21.06
N GLU A 6 -4.78 15.95 -19.83
CA GLU A 6 -4.58 17.32 -19.41
C GLU A 6 -3.64 17.34 -18.21
N ALA A 7 -2.71 18.30 -18.18
CA ALA A 7 -1.86 18.53 -17.02
C ALA A 7 -2.61 19.47 -16.06
N VAL A 8 -3.03 18.95 -14.91
CA VAL A 8 -3.79 19.71 -13.89
C VAL A 8 -2.91 20.27 -12.78
N ALA A 9 -1.71 19.71 -12.56
CA ALA A 9 -0.74 20.16 -11.58
C ALA A 9 0.70 19.78 -11.96
N THR A 10 1.67 20.40 -11.31
CA THR A 10 3.08 20.02 -11.33
C THR A 10 3.56 19.93 -9.88
N THR A 11 4.40 18.95 -9.57
CA THR A 11 4.87 18.68 -8.21
C THR A 11 6.32 18.23 -8.22
N SER A 12 7.05 18.54 -7.15
CA SER A 12 8.37 17.97 -6.85
C SER A 12 8.31 16.85 -5.81
N GLY A 13 7.18 16.65 -5.13
CA GLY A 13 6.96 15.62 -4.11
C GLY A 13 6.51 14.30 -4.73
N TRP A 14 7.45 13.56 -5.32
CA TRP A 14 7.18 12.26 -5.93
C TRP A 14 8.22 11.19 -5.56
N ASP A 15 7.83 9.94 -5.76
CA ASP A 15 8.70 8.77 -5.69
C ASP A 15 8.51 7.84 -6.90
N THR A 16 9.38 6.84 -7.02
CA THR A 16 9.46 5.98 -8.21
C THR A 16 8.36 4.91 -8.30
N GLN A 17 7.66 4.61 -7.21
CA GLN A 17 6.69 3.53 -7.10
C GLN A 17 5.25 4.06 -7.06
N MET A 18 4.99 5.05 -6.21
CA MET A 18 3.68 5.67 -5.95
C MET A 18 3.51 7.03 -6.65
N GLY A 19 4.56 7.56 -7.30
CA GLY A 19 4.51 8.90 -7.88
C GLY A 19 4.31 9.94 -6.78
N ALA A 20 3.34 10.84 -6.94
CA ALA A 20 3.02 11.84 -5.93
C ALA A 20 2.03 11.36 -4.84
N HIS A 21 1.71 10.05 -4.79
CA HIS A 21 0.57 9.50 -4.04
C HIS A 21 -0.71 10.27 -4.39
N VAL A 22 -1.13 10.16 -5.65
CA VAL A 22 -2.31 10.87 -6.15
C VAL A 22 -3.58 10.11 -5.76
N HIS A 23 -4.51 10.79 -5.09
CA HIS A 23 -5.80 10.24 -4.67
C HIS A 23 -6.94 11.19 -5.04
N TRP A 24 -8.09 10.63 -5.37
CA TRP A 24 -9.35 11.38 -5.41
C TRP A 24 -9.79 11.70 -3.98
N GLY A 25 -10.50 12.82 -3.82
CA GLY A 25 -11.17 13.16 -2.57
C GLY A 25 -12.55 12.54 -2.45
N LYS A 26 -13.47 13.27 -1.82
CA LYS A 26 -14.86 12.81 -1.65
C LYS A 26 -15.66 12.74 -2.95
N ASP A 27 -15.19 13.42 -4.00
CA ASP A 27 -15.81 13.50 -5.32
C ASP A 27 -14.77 13.71 -6.43
N ASP A 28 -15.24 13.79 -7.68
CA ASP A 28 -14.40 13.97 -8.88
C ASP A 28 -13.80 15.39 -9.02
N ALA A 29 -14.13 16.33 -8.13
CA ALA A 29 -13.56 17.68 -8.15
C ALA A 29 -12.30 17.77 -7.29
N GLU A 30 -12.20 17.01 -6.21
CA GLU A 30 -11.09 17.07 -5.26
C GLU A 30 -9.99 16.06 -5.60
N LEU A 31 -8.75 16.55 -5.68
CA LEU A 31 -7.56 15.74 -5.89
C LEU A 31 -6.53 16.03 -4.79
N TYR A 32 -6.01 14.97 -4.18
CA TYR A 32 -4.93 15.02 -3.20
C TYR A 32 -3.64 14.45 -3.79
N PHE A 33 -2.51 15.08 -3.51
CA PHE A 33 -1.18 14.59 -3.87
C PHE A 33 -0.11 15.27 -3.03
N ASN A 34 1.13 14.77 -3.03
CA ASN A 34 2.24 15.41 -2.33
C ASN A 34 3.01 16.39 -3.22
N ASP A 35 3.55 17.42 -2.59
CA ASP A 35 4.56 18.32 -3.15
C ASP A 35 5.72 18.47 -2.15
N LEU A 36 6.79 19.13 -2.57
CA LEU A 36 8.05 19.21 -1.82
C LEU A 36 8.60 20.64 -1.86
N ASP A 37 8.81 21.24 -0.69
CA ASP A 37 9.60 22.46 -0.58
C ASP A 37 11.08 22.10 -0.83
N THR A 38 11.56 22.33 -2.05
CA THR A 38 12.94 21.97 -2.44
C THR A 38 14.03 22.82 -1.78
N ALA A 39 13.66 23.92 -1.11
CA ALA A 39 14.62 24.73 -0.36
C ALA A 39 14.87 24.14 1.05
N LYS A 40 13.85 23.54 1.65
CA LYS A 40 13.90 22.94 3.00
C LYS A 40 13.95 21.41 3.01
N TRP A 41 13.57 20.79 1.89
CA TRP A 41 13.36 19.35 1.74
C TRP A 41 12.20 18.80 2.60
N GLU A 42 11.15 19.61 2.78
CA GLU A 42 9.97 19.26 3.57
C GLU A 42 8.81 18.89 2.62
N PRO A 43 8.32 17.63 2.63
CA PRO A 43 7.16 17.25 1.85
C PRO A 43 5.87 17.68 2.54
N TYR A 44 4.86 18.00 1.75
CA TYR A 44 3.55 18.38 2.23
C TYR A 44 2.47 17.95 1.25
N GLY A 45 1.26 17.75 1.75
CA GLY A 45 0.09 17.40 0.96
C GLY A 45 -0.52 18.62 0.30
N VAL A 46 -1.13 18.41 -0.85
CA VAL A 46 -1.84 19.40 -1.64
C VAL A 46 -3.25 18.92 -1.86
N GLN A 47 -4.22 19.78 -1.59
CA GLN A 47 -5.59 19.63 -2.06
C GLN A 47 -5.81 20.56 -3.26
N LEU A 48 -6.27 19.98 -4.37
CA LEU A 48 -6.58 20.69 -5.61
C LEU A 48 -8.05 20.48 -5.94
N ASP A 49 -8.77 21.59 -6.14
CA ASP A 49 -10.09 21.58 -6.78
C ASP A 49 -9.90 21.70 -8.29
N LEU A 50 -10.23 20.65 -9.03
CA LEU A 50 -10.10 20.58 -10.49
C LEU A 50 -11.09 21.47 -11.24
N THR A 51 -12.20 21.86 -10.61
CA THR A 51 -13.22 22.73 -11.23
C THR A 51 -12.80 24.19 -11.19
N THR A 52 -12.13 24.61 -10.11
CA THR A 52 -11.70 26.00 -9.92
C THR A 52 -10.20 26.21 -10.17
N GLY A 53 -9.41 25.13 -10.15
CA GLY A 53 -7.94 25.18 -10.13
C GLY A 53 -7.37 25.65 -8.79
N THR A 54 -8.19 25.73 -7.73
CA THR A 54 -7.74 26.21 -6.41
C THR A 54 -6.84 25.17 -5.77
N ARG A 55 -5.61 25.57 -5.44
CA ARG A 55 -4.61 24.75 -4.74
C ARG A 55 -4.47 25.21 -3.30
N ARG A 56 -4.53 24.26 -2.35
CA ARG A 56 -4.27 24.49 -0.93
C ARG A 56 -3.21 23.53 -0.41
N GLU A 57 -2.26 24.05 0.36
CA GLU A 57 -1.23 23.27 1.05
C GLU A 57 -1.77 22.77 2.39
N LEU A 58 -1.41 21.55 2.74
CA LEU A 58 -1.81 20.87 3.98
C LEU A 58 -0.60 20.75 4.90
N CYS A 59 -0.82 20.67 6.21
CA CYS A 59 0.27 20.56 7.19
C CYS A 59 0.96 19.20 7.21
N GLY A 60 0.32 18.17 6.65
CA GLY A 60 0.80 16.79 6.58
C GLY A 60 0.88 16.30 5.16
N THR A 61 1.35 15.07 4.96
CA THR A 61 1.49 14.42 3.66
C THR A 61 0.32 13.47 3.36
N VAL A 62 0.23 13.02 2.11
CA VAL A 62 -0.83 12.13 1.62
C VAL A 62 -0.24 10.75 1.35
N TYR A 63 -0.70 9.73 2.06
CA TYR A 63 -0.43 8.33 1.70
C TYR A 63 -1.71 7.60 1.32
N ASP A 64 -2.79 7.85 2.07
CA ASP A 64 -4.12 7.35 1.76
C ASP A 64 -5.20 8.34 2.21
N VAL A 65 -6.39 8.22 1.60
CA VAL A 65 -7.54 9.09 1.83
C VAL A 65 -8.71 8.25 2.33
N SER A 66 -9.40 8.73 3.37
CA SER A 66 -10.58 8.04 3.89
C SER A 66 -11.69 7.98 2.83
N SER A 67 -12.55 6.96 2.88
CA SER A 67 -13.59 6.74 1.87
C SER A 67 -14.60 7.90 1.72
N ASN A 68 -14.78 8.69 2.79
CA ASN A 68 -15.58 9.91 2.80
C ASN A 68 -14.79 11.18 2.40
N GLY A 69 -13.48 11.10 2.21
CA GLY A 69 -12.61 12.22 1.83
C GLY A 69 -12.32 13.24 2.93
N ASP A 70 -12.81 13.03 4.16
CA ASP A 70 -12.69 13.99 5.26
C ASP A 70 -11.32 13.94 5.96
N ARG A 71 -10.56 12.86 5.76
CA ARG A 71 -9.27 12.64 6.42
C ARG A 71 -8.23 12.04 5.49
N LEU A 72 -6.98 12.46 5.66
CA LEU A 72 -5.80 11.85 5.05
C LEU A 72 -5.02 11.13 6.13
N ALA A 73 -4.29 10.10 5.75
CA ALA A 73 -3.33 9.45 6.62
C ALA A 73 -1.98 9.31 5.93
N SER A 74 -0.91 9.41 6.72
CA SER A 74 0.44 9.17 6.22
C SER A 74 1.41 8.75 7.33
N PRO A 75 2.39 7.87 7.04
CA PRO A 75 3.65 7.85 7.79
C PRO A 75 4.48 9.12 7.47
N ASP A 76 5.62 9.28 8.12
CA ASP A 76 6.62 10.25 7.69
C ASP A 76 7.23 9.82 6.33
N LEU A 77 6.92 10.56 5.27
CA LEU A 77 7.39 10.27 3.91
C LEU A 77 8.89 10.47 3.71
N LEU A 78 9.58 11.25 4.57
CA LEU A 78 11.04 11.33 4.53
C LEU A 78 11.65 10.05 5.07
N LYS A 79 11.14 9.57 6.21
CA LYS A 79 11.65 8.37 6.89
C LYS A 79 11.24 7.06 6.21
N THR A 80 10.11 7.04 5.50
CA THR A 80 9.64 5.89 4.71
C THR A 80 10.74 5.36 3.77
N ARG A 81 11.51 6.27 3.17
CA ARG A 81 12.64 5.95 2.27
C ARG A 81 13.74 5.14 2.96
N THR A 82 13.93 5.30 4.26
CA THR A 82 14.96 4.57 5.04
C THR A 82 14.73 3.07 4.96
N THR A 83 13.47 2.65 4.96
CA THR A 83 13.13 1.23 5.09
C THR A 83 12.54 0.63 3.82
N GLN A 84 12.12 1.44 2.85
CA GLN A 84 11.51 0.96 1.61
C GLN A 84 12.06 1.72 0.39
N ALA A 85 12.93 1.05 -0.37
CA ALA A 85 13.51 1.63 -1.57
C ALA A 85 12.45 1.98 -2.62
N GLY A 86 12.48 3.23 -3.08
CA GLY A 86 11.62 3.74 -4.15
C GLY A 86 10.29 4.31 -3.67
N TYR A 87 10.05 4.35 -2.35
CA TYR A 87 8.88 4.94 -1.70
C TYR A 87 9.31 6.14 -0.83
N GLY A 88 8.40 7.10 -0.70
CA GLY A 88 8.64 8.31 0.09
C GLY A 88 9.42 9.37 -0.68
N SER A 89 9.45 10.58 -0.13
CA SER A 89 9.90 11.77 -0.85
C SER A 89 11.37 11.69 -1.27
N ILE A 90 11.65 12.01 -2.54
CA ILE A 90 13.02 12.05 -3.05
C ILE A 90 13.72 13.33 -2.59
N VAL A 91 14.61 13.18 -1.60
CA VAL A 91 15.46 14.24 -1.04
C VAL A 91 16.92 13.79 -1.00
N PRO A 92 17.90 14.70 -0.76
CA PRO A 92 19.28 14.33 -0.46
C PRO A 92 19.36 13.41 0.78
N ASP A 93 20.31 12.46 0.78
CA ASP A 93 20.39 11.48 1.88
C ASP A 93 20.77 12.14 3.22
N GLU A 94 21.42 13.31 3.19
CA GLU A 94 21.88 14.02 4.39
C GLU A 94 20.74 14.68 5.19
N VAL A 95 19.57 14.86 4.57
CA VAL A 95 18.41 15.49 5.21
C VAL A 95 17.35 14.48 5.69
N ILE A 96 17.55 13.19 5.40
CA ILE A 96 16.63 12.13 5.85
C ILE A 96 16.80 11.96 7.37
N PRO A 97 15.76 12.25 8.17
CA PRO A 97 15.84 12.05 9.61
C PRO A 97 15.98 10.57 9.95
N ARG A 98 16.65 10.26 11.07
CA ARG A 98 16.74 8.91 11.63
C ARG A 98 16.04 8.87 12.97
N ASN A 99 15.34 7.77 13.22
CA ASN A 99 14.80 7.50 14.53
C ASN A 99 15.90 6.94 15.44
N ASP A 100 15.67 7.02 16.75
CA ASP A 100 16.50 6.40 17.79
C ASP A 100 15.57 5.54 18.64
N GLY A 101 15.63 4.22 18.43
CA GLY A 101 14.73 3.25 19.03
C GLY A 101 13.26 3.47 18.66
N THR A 102 12.46 3.88 19.64
CA THR A 102 11.00 4.03 19.55
C THR A 102 10.61 5.49 19.76
N PRO A 103 10.45 6.30 18.69
CA PRO A 103 10.20 7.73 18.80
C PRO A 103 8.77 8.08 19.26
N ASP A 104 8.67 9.17 20.01
CA ASP A 104 7.39 9.81 20.39
C ASP A 104 6.88 10.81 19.34
N ASP A 105 7.74 11.22 18.40
CA ASP A 105 7.49 12.25 17.38
C ASP A 105 7.33 11.69 15.96
N ASP A 106 7.23 10.37 15.82
CA ASP A 106 6.97 9.66 14.56
C ASP A 106 5.93 8.56 14.78
N GLY A 107 5.18 8.23 13.73
CA GLY A 107 4.12 7.24 13.77
C GLY A 107 3.09 7.49 12.67
N LEU A 108 1.82 7.36 13.04
CA LEU A 108 0.71 7.57 12.12
C LEU A 108 0.18 8.98 12.28
N PHE A 109 0.26 9.76 11.19
CA PHE A 109 -0.29 11.09 11.12
C PHE A 109 -1.65 11.06 10.42
N VAL A 110 -2.59 11.86 10.92
CA VAL A 110 -3.89 12.09 10.29
C VAL A 110 -4.08 13.58 10.04
N THR A 111 -4.52 13.92 8.84
CA THR A 111 -4.81 15.30 8.41
C THR A 111 -6.30 15.48 8.22
N ASP A 112 -6.89 16.49 8.84
CA ASP A 112 -8.27 16.90 8.57
C ASP A 112 -8.32 17.67 7.24
N THR A 113 -9.15 17.21 6.30
CA THR A 113 -9.19 17.81 4.95
C THR A 113 -10.00 19.09 4.87
N GLU A 114 -10.74 19.49 5.91
CA GLU A 114 -11.42 20.78 5.95
C GLU A 114 -10.46 21.86 6.47
N THR A 115 -9.74 21.59 7.55
CA THR A 115 -8.84 22.57 8.18
C THR A 115 -7.44 22.55 7.57
N GLY A 116 -6.98 21.40 7.07
CA GLY A 116 -5.61 21.14 6.63
C GLY A 116 -4.63 20.88 7.78
N GLU A 117 -5.10 20.86 9.03
CA GLU A 117 -4.28 20.58 10.21
C GLU A 117 -3.97 19.09 10.33
N THR A 118 -2.79 18.77 10.87
CA THR A 118 -2.30 17.40 11.00
C THR A 118 -1.94 17.10 12.45
N GLU A 119 -2.31 15.91 12.90
CA GLU A 119 -2.00 15.38 14.23
C GLU A 119 -1.26 14.04 14.12
N LEU A 120 -0.32 13.80 15.04
CA LEU A 120 0.22 12.47 15.30
C LEU A 120 -0.79 11.71 16.16
N VAL A 121 -1.64 10.88 15.56
CA VAL A 121 -2.72 10.17 16.28
C VAL A 121 -2.17 9.06 17.17
N VAL A 122 -1.09 8.41 16.72
CA VAL A 122 -0.39 7.39 17.51
C VAL A 122 1.11 7.42 17.18
N SER A 123 1.94 7.51 18.22
CA SER A 123 3.40 7.43 18.09
C SER A 123 3.89 5.98 18.04
N ILE A 124 5.05 5.77 17.43
CA ILE A 124 5.73 4.47 17.41
C ILE A 124 6.04 4.00 18.84
N ALA A 125 6.48 4.90 19.72
CA ALA A 125 6.69 4.60 21.13
C ALA A 125 5.44 4.01 21.80
N LYS A 126 4.27 4.64 21.59
CA LYS A 126 3.01 4.15 22.14
C LYS A 126 2.62 2.78 21.59
N ILE A 127 2.79 2.56 20.28
CA ILE A 127 2.50 1.25 19.65
C ILE A 127 3.38 0.16 20.25
N VAL A 128 4.69 0.41 20.36
CA VAL A 128 5.64 -0.58 20.84
C VAL A 128 5.42 -0.90 22.32
N ASP A 129 5.13 0.10 23.14
CA ASP A 129 4.85 -0.07 24.57
C ASP A 129 3.51 -0.81 24.82
N GLU A 130 2.41 -0.37 24.19
CA GLU A 130 1.08 -0.97 24.42
C GLU A 130 0.96 -2.40 23.90
N LEU A 131 1.68 -2.75 22.83
CA LEU A 131 1.66 -4.09 22.23
C LEU A 131 2.83 -4.99 22.66
N ASP A 132 3.72 -4.51 23.53
CA ASP A 132 4.92 -5.23 23.99
C ASP A 132 5.78 -5.77 22.83
N ILE A 133 6.01 -4.93 21.80
CA ILE A 133 6.77 -5.33 20.62
C ILE A 133 8.27 -5.29 20.91
N ASP A 134 8.90 -6.46 20.98
CA ASP A 134 10.35 -6.59 21.12
C ASP A 134 11.01 -7.23 19.88
N CYS A 135 11.69 -6.40 19.10
CA CYS A 135 12.50 -6.83 17.94
C CYS A 135 14.01 -6.89 18.24
N SER A 136 14.45 -6.77 19.51
CA SER A 136 15.87 -6.74 19.88
C SER A 136 16.67 -7.98 19.49
N ASN A 137 15.99 -9.13 19.32
CA ASN A 137 16.59 -10.36 18.80
C ASN A 137 17.12 -10.23 17.35
N HIS A 138 16.75 -9.17 16.63
CA HIS A 138 17.23 -8.87 15.28
C HIS A 138 18.52 -8.00 15.26
N GLY A 139 19.05 -7.65 16.44
CA GLY A 139 20.24 -6.79 16.61
C GLY A 139 19.87 -5.37 17.02
N PRO A 140 20.82 -4.42 17.00
CA PRO A 140 20.54 -2.99 17.19
C PRO A 140 19.89 -2.39 15.93
N GLY A 141 19.00 -1.42 16.13
CA GLY A 141 18.12 -0.89 15.09
C GLY A 141 16.93 -0.12 15.67
N ASP A 142 16.17 0.50 14.77
CA ASP A 142 15.11 1.46 15.11
C ASP A 142 13.80 1.11 14.42
N TYR A 143 12.71 1.69 14.91
CA TYR A 143 11.37 1.48 14.36
C TYR A 143 10.96 2.63 13.44
N TYR A 144 10.28 2.29 12.34
CA TYR A 144 9.79 3.24 11.33
C TYR A 144 8.39 2.83 10.83
N GLY A 145 7.53 3.82 10.59
CA GLY A 145 6.34 3.63 9.75
C GLY A 145 6.70 3.71 8.28
N TRP A 146 6.04 2.94 7.41
CA TRP A 146 6.26 3.08 5.95
C TRP A 146 5.03 2.94 5.07
N HIS A 147 3.93 2.37 5.57
CA HIS A 147 2.68 2.23 4.82
C HIS A 147 1.48 2.41 5.76
N THR A 148 0.43 3.08 5.30
CA THR A 148 -0.85 3.18 6.00
C THR A 148 -2.02 3.02 5.02
N MET A 149 -3.17 2.57 5.51
CA MET A 149 -4.38 2.42 4.70
C MET A 149 -5.64 2.56 5.55
N TRP A 150 -6.59 3.36 5.08
CA TRP A 150 -7.91 3.48 5.69
C TRP A 150 -8.74 2.21 5.48
N CYS A 151 -9.44 1.81 6.53
CA CYS A 151 -10.57 0.90 6.39
C CYS A 151 -11.65 1.56 5.51
N PRO A 152 -12.37 0.81 4.65
CA PRO A 152 -13.52 1.35 3.89
C PRO A 152 -14.55 2.08 4.75
N GLY A 153 -14.72 1.71 6.03
CA GLY A 153 -15.59 2.38 6.99
C GLY A 153 -15.04 3.70 7.58
N ALA A 154 -13.80 4.08 7.25
CA ALA A 154 -13.11 5.29 7.70
C ALA A 154 -12.91 5.42 9.22
N ASP A 155 -13.06 4.35 10.00
CA ASP A 155 -12.97 4.38 11.46
C ASP A 155 -11.67 3.74 12.02
N HIS A 156 -11.00 2.90 11.21
CA HIS A 156 -9.72 2.29 11.52
C HIS A 156 -8.72 2.47 10.37
N LEU A 157 -7.45 2.29 10.69
CA LEU A 157 -6.36 2.22 9.74
C LEU A 157 -5.52 0.97 10.00
N LEU A 158 -4.93 0.46 8.93
CA LEU A 158 -3.74 -0.38 9.03
C LEU A 158 -2.52 0.51 8.97
N PHE A 159 -1.58 0.31 9.89
CA PHE A 159 -0.29 0.98 9.93
C PHE A 159 0.83 -0.05 9.98
N HIS A 160 1.77 0.08 9.05
CA HIS A 160 2.85 -0.88 8.89
C HIS A 160 4.10 -0.41 9.63
N LEU A 161 4.37 -1.06 10.77
CA LEU A 161 5.51 -0.77 11.62
C LEU A 161 6.67 -1.70 11.28
N ARG A 162 7.80 -1.14 10.87
CA ARG A 162 9.00 -1.89 10.50
C ARG A 162 10.13 -1.62 11.48
N TYR A 163 10.76 -2.69 11.94
CA TYR A 163 12.04 -2.63 12.63
C TYR A 163 13.15 -2.69 11.59
N TRP A 164 14.07 -1.73 11.63
CA TRP A 164 15.16 -1.61 10.67
C TRP A 164 16.53 -1.68 11.38
N PRO A 165 17.39 -2.65 11.02
CA PRO A 165 18.68 -2.82 11.67
C PRO A 165 19.65 -1.68 11.31
N GLU A 166 20.47 -1.23 12.27
CA GLU A 166 21.48 -0.18 12.06
C GLU A 166 22.47 -0.53 10.93
N THR A 167 22.73 -1.82 10.72
CA THR A 167 23.63 -2.32 9.69
C THR A 167 23.09 -2.11 8.27
N GLY A 168 21.79 -1.80 8.11
CA GLY A 168 21.11 -1.80 6.82
C GLY A 168 20.98 -3.19 6.20
N ASP A 169 21.17 -4.25 6.98
CA ASP A 169 21.03 -5.63 6.51
C ASP A 169 19.55 -5.96 6.29
N TRP A 170 19.15 -5.94 5.01
CA TRP A 170 17.77 -6.21 4.60
C TRP A 170 17.29 -7.64 4.95
N THR A 171 18.16 -8.53 5.42
CA THR A 171 17.74 -9.87 5.86
C THR A 171 17.25 -9.90 7.32
N ARG A 172 17.45 -8.80 8.06
CA ARG A 172 17.12 -8.71 9.49
C ARG A 172 15.97 -7.76 9.82
N TRP A 173 15.50 -6.96 8.86
CA TRP A 173 14.31 -6.13 9.12
C TRP A 173 13.10 -7.04 9.33
N VAL A 174 12.18 -6.59 10.17
CA VAL A 174 10.93 -7.27 10.42
C VAL A 174 9.77 -6.29 10.41
N SER A 175 8.59 -6.81 10.14
CA SER A 175 7.38 -6.02 9.96
C SER A 175 6.29 -6.49 10.89
N ASN A 176 5.60 -5.54 11.50
CA ASN A 176 4.39 -5.73 12.27
C ASN A 176 3.27 -4.94 11.61
N LEU A 177 2.13 -5.58 11.37
CA LEU A 177 0.93 -4.90 10.92
C LEU A 177 0.09 -4.51 12.13
N ILE A 178 -0.17 -3.22 12.25
CA ILE A 178 -0.93 -2.64 13.35
C ILE A 178 -2.30 -2.25 12.81
N SER A 179 -3.36 -2.54 13.55
CA SER A 179 -4.67 -1.92 13.35
C SER A 179 -4.88 -0.90 14.45
N VAL A 180 -5.39 0.28 14.11
CA VAL A 180 -5.62 1.36 15.08
C VAL A 180 -6.83 2.19 14.66
N ARG A 181 -7.61 2.71 15.62
CA ARG A 181 -8.69 3.65 15.31
C ARG A 181 -8.16 4.97 14.79
N ALA A 182 -9.00 5.66 14.03
CA ALA A 182 -8.71 6.98 13.46
C ALA A 182 -8.34 8.06 14.51
N ASP A 183 -8.70 7.85 15.77
CA ASP A 183 -8.40 8.72 16.92
C ASP A 183 -7.18 8.26 17.74
N GLY A 184 -6.46 7.23 17.28
CA GLY A 184 -5.28 6.68 17.96
C GLY A 184 -5.57 5.75 19.14
N SER A 185 -6.84 5.38 19.35
CA SER A 185 -7.25 4.37 20.33
C SER A 185 -7.36 2.96 19.72
N ASP A 186 -7.61 1.95 20.56
CA ASP A 186 -7.80 0.54 20.16
C ASP A 186 -6.67 0.04 19.23
N ILE A 187 -5.43 0.14 19.74
CA ILE A 187 -4.23 -0.33 19.07
C ILE A 187 -4.19 -1.86 19.18
N GLN A 188 -4.14 -2.54 18.04
CA GLN A 188 -4.16 -3.99 17.94
C GLN A 188 -3.02 -4.49 17.04
N LEU A 189 -2.47 -5.65 17.37
CA LEU A 189 -1.44 -6.32 16.56
C LEU A 189 -2.11 -7.24 15.53
N ALA A 190 -2.41 -6.71 14.35
CA ALA A 190 -3.09 -7.43 13.28
C ALA A 190 -2.23 -8.58 12.69
N MET A 191 -0.92 -8.37 12.55
CA MET A 191 0.01 -9.41 12.10
C MET A 191 1.38 -9.22 12.77
N PRO A 192 1.81 -10.13 13.66
CA PRO A 192 3.14 -10.05 14.27
C PRO A 192 4.26 -10.39 13.28
N SER A 193 5.47 -9.99 13.63
CA SER A 193 6.68 -10.20 12.82
C SER A 193 7.03 -11.65 12.53
N GLU A 194 6.77 -12.57 13.46
CA GLU A 194 7.10 -13.99 13.29
C GLU A 194 6.30 -14.63 12.15
N PRO A 195 4.95 -14.61 12.12
CA PRO A 195 4.22 -15.09 10.95
C PRO A 195 4.53 -14.30 9.69
N TRP A 196 4.66 -12.96 9.78
CA TRP A 196 4.98 -12.14 8.62
C TRP A 196 6.24 -12.61 7.87
N GLN A 197 7.28 -13.06 8.59
CA GLN A 197 8.53 -13.55 7.98
C GLN A 197 8.37 -14.78 7.10
N ARG A 198 7.22 -15.47 7.12
CA ARG A 198 6.91 -16.60 6.23
C ARG A 198 6.45 -16.13 4.83
N GLY A 199 7.04 -15.06 4.33
CA GLY A 199 6.71 -14.45 3.03
C GLY A 199 5.45 -13.58 3.03
N GLY A 200 5.08 -13.02 4.18
CA GLY A 200 3.97 -12.09 4.32
C GLY A 200 4.17 -10.81 3.51
N HIS A 201 3.20 -10.44 2.68
CA HIS A 201 3.19 -9.17 1.94
C HIS A 201 1.80 -8.83 1.38
N HIS A 202 1.65 -7.58 0.91
CA HIS A 202 0.45 -7.08 0.21
C HIS A 202 -0.85 -7.28 1.00
N HIS A 203 -0.88 -6.72 2.21
CA HIS A 203 -2.09 -6.67 3.00
C HIS A 203 -3.08 -5.63 2.45
N ARG A 204 -4.37 -5.88 2.63
CA ARG A 204 -5.46 -4.95 2.29
C ARG A 204 -6.68 -5.25 3.13
N TRP A 205 -7.44 -4.22 3.51
CA TRP A 205 -8.79 -4.41 4.04
C TRP A 205 -9.67 -5.20 3.07
N SER A 206 -10.53 -6.07 3.58
CA SER A 206 -11.64 -6.61 2.80
C SER A 206 -12.58 -5.47 2.37
N PRO A 207 -13.32 -5.62 1.26
CA PRO A 207 -14.18 -4.54 0.76
C PRO A 207 -15.27 -4.09 1.75
N ASP A 208 -15.72 -4.98 2.64
CA ASP A 208 -16.67 -4.68 3.71
C ASP A 208 -16.01 -4.07 4.97
N GLY A 209 -14.68 -3.94 4.99
CA GLY A 209 -13.90 -3.39 6.09
C GLY A 209 -13.82 -4.25 7.35
N THR A 210 -14.30 -5.50 7.31
CA THR A 210 -14.38 -6.34 8.52
C THR A 210 -13.14 -7.18 8.77
N ARG A 211 -12.32 -7.42 7.73
CA ARG A 211 -11.14 -8.30 7.79
C ARG A 211 -9.96 -7.69 7.01
N VAL A 212 -8.80 -8.29 7.17
CA VAL A 212 -7.60 -8.01 6.40
C VAL A 212 -7.26 -9.23 5.57
N THR A 213 -6.92 -9.02 4.30
CA THR A 213 -6.41 -10.03 3.37
C THR A 213 -4.92 -9.81 3.14
N MET A 214 -4.14 -10.87 2.89
CA MET A 214 -2.73 -10.74 2.49
C MET A 214 -2.23 -12.02 1.79
N ASN A 215 -1.06 -11.94 1.15
CA ASN A 215 -0.28 -13.14 0.82
C ASN A 215 0.53 -13.55 2.04
N LEU A 216 0.47 -14.83 2.41
CA LEU A 216 1.19 -15.39 3.56
C LEU A 216 1.27 -16.92 3.46
N SER A 217 2.37 -17.53 3.91
CA SER A 217 2.38 -18.97 4.22
C SER A 217 1.74 -19.20 5.60
N PRO A 218 0.60 -19.91 5.68
CA PRO A 218 -0.15 -20.04 6.93
C PRO A 218 0.61 -20.85 8.00
N ALA A 219 1.50 -21.74 7.59
CA ALA A 219 2.39 -22.50 8.47
C ALA A 219 3.80 -22.67 7.88
N GLU A 220 4.77 -23.05 8.71
CA GLU A 220 6.15 -23.30 8.28
C GLU A 220 6.21 -24.45 7.25
N GLY A 221 6.94 -24.23 6.16
CA GLY A 221 7.07 -25.20 5.08
C GLY A 221 5.87 -25.26 4.12
N GLU A 222 4.80 -24.51 4.39
CA GLU A 222 3.68 -24.38 3.46
C GLU A 222 3.94 -23.30 2.41
N PRO A 223 3.43 -23.48 1.17
CA PRO A 223 3.47 -22.45 0.14
C PRO A 223 2.67 -21.19 0.53
N ILE A 224 2.99 -20.08 -0.13
CA ILE A 224 2.23 -18.83 0.00
C ILE A 224 0.77 -19.06 -0.43
N ARG A 225 -0.15 -18.47 0.33
CA ARG A 225 -1.59 -18.49 0.10
C ARG A 225 -2.18 -17.09 0.21
N PHE A 226 -3.36 -16.90 -0.37
CA PHE A 226 -4.23 -15.79 0.00
C PHE A 226 -4.87 -16.13 1.34
N VAL A 227 -4.61 -15.31 2.36
CA VAL A 227 -5.18 -15.49 3.70
C VAL A 227 -6.06 -14.30 4.07
N SER A 228 -6.92 -14.50 5.05
CA SER A 228 -7.73 -13.47 5.68
C SER A 228 -7.76 -13.64 7.20
N PHE A 229 -7.77 -12.54 7.94
CA PHE A 229 -7.77 -12.53 9.41
C PHE A 229 -8.48 -11.27 9.92
N ASN A 230 -8.87 -11.27 11.19
CA ASN A 230 -9.52 -10.11 11.80
C ASN A 230 -8.48 -9.01 12.12
N PRO A 231 -8.88 -7.74 12.27
CA PRO A 231 -7.95 -6.64 12.55
C PRO A 231 -7.19 -6.77 13.88
N ASP A 232 -7.69 -7.61 14.81
CA ASP A 232 -7.02 -7.99 16.05
C ASP A 232 -6.03 -9.17 15.90
N GLY A 233 -5.83 -9.64 14.67
CA GLY A 233 -4.96 -10.77 14.33
C GLY A 233 -5.59 -12.16 14.53
N SER A 234 -6.83 -12.23 15.02
CA SER A 234 -7.52 -13.50 15.25
C SER A 234 -8.10 -14.12 13.95
N ASP A 235 -8.49 -15.39 14.04
CA ASP A 235 -9.28 -16.09 13.01
C ASP A 235 -8.62 -16.13 11.62
N LEU A 236 -7.30 -16.38 11.57
CA LEU A 236 -6.59 -16.58 10.31
C LEU A 236 -7.18 -17.74 9.51
N ARG A 237 -7.52 -17.49 8.25
CA ARG A 237 -8.12 -18.44 7.29
C ARG A 237 -7.45 -18.32 5.94
N VAL A 238 -7.25 -19.45 5.27
CA VAL A 238 -6.89 -19.49 3.86
C VAL A 238 -8.16 -19.26 3.02
N LEU A 239 -8.07 -18.42 1.98
CA LEU A 239 -9.20 -18.10 1.11
C LEU A 239 -9.38 -19.13 -0.01
N ALA A 240 -8.28 -19.68 -0.54
CA ALA A 240 -8.29 -20.68 -1.60
C ALA A 240 -7.14 -21.68 -1.39
N ASP A 241 -7.43 -22.85 -0.83
CA ASP A 241 -6.43 -23.81 -0.33
C ASP A 241 -5.54 -24.40 -1.44
N ASP A 242 -6.10 -24.62 -2.62
CA ASP A 242 -5.41 -25.26 -3.75
C ASP A 242 -4.74 -24.25 -4.70
N ILE A 243 -4.84 -22.95 -4.41
CA ILE A 243 -4.32 -21.88 -5.26
C ILE A 243 -3.16 -21.20 -4.57
N VAL A 244 -2.01 -21.17 -5.25
CA VAL A 244 -0.81 -20.49 -4.76
C VAL A 244 -1.06 -18.97 -4.74
N GLY A 245 -0.80 -18.34 -3.59
CA GLY A 245 -0.82 -16.90 -3.44
C GLY A 245 0.38 -16.27 -4.17
N SER A 246 0.18 -15.09 -4.74
CA SER A 246 1.23 -14.36 -5.46
C SER A 246 0.87 -12.89 -5.56
N GLY A 247 1.86 -12.07 -5.90
CA GLY A 247 1.63 -10.72 -6.40
C GLY A 247 0.86 -9.80 -5.46
N HIS A 248 -0.10 -9.06 -6.02
CA HIS A 248 -0.83 -7.97 -5.37
C HIS A 248 -2.35 -8.24 -5.40
N PRO A 249 -2.89 -9.04 -4.45
CA PRO A 249 -4.28 -9.45 -4.48
C PRO A 249 -5.25 -8.32 -4.13
N SER A 250 -6.43 -8.35 -4.76
CA SER A 250 -7.56 -7.47 -4.47
C SER A 250 -8.86 -8.30 -4.51
N LEU A 251 -9.51 -8.41 -3.35
CA LEU A 251 -10.79 -9.11 -3.21
C LEU A 251 -11.94 -8.22 -3.68
N HIS A 252 -12.88 -8.79 -4.42
CA HIS A 252 -14.11 -8.15 -4.87
C HIS A 252 -15.17 -8.19 -3.75
N PRO A 253 -16.11 -7.23 -3.67
CA PRO A 253 -17.15 -7.18 -2.62
C PRO A 253 -18.10 -8.37 -2.58
N ASP A 254 -18.18 -9.16 -3.65
CA ASP A 254 -18.94 -10.43 -3.68
C ASP A 254 -18.33 -11.50 -2.72
N GLY A 255 -17.13 -11.26 -2.18
CA GLY A 255 -16.42 -12.17 -1.29
C GLY A 255 -15.90 -13.43 -1.99
N ARG A 256 -16.06 -13.53 -3.31
CA ARG A 256 -15.77 -14.72 -4.11
C ARG A 256 -14.68 -14.46 -5.14
N SER A 257 -14.73 -13.31 -5.80
CA SER A 257 -13.85 -12.96 -6.90
C SER A 257 -12.59 -12.28 -6.37
N LEU A 258 -11.41 -12.82 -6.64
CA LEU A 258 -10.13 -12.21 -6.31
C LEU A 258 -9.32 -12.01 -7.58
N ILE A 259 -8.75 -10.82 -7.74
CA ILE A 259 -7.75 -10.56 -8.78
C ILE A 259 -6.38 -10.48 -8.15
N THR A 260 -5.37 -10.97 -8.85
CA THR A 260 -3.97 -10.76 -8.49
C THR A 260 -3.11 -10.76 -9.74
N ASP A 261 -1.82 -10.59 -9.56
CA ASP A 261 -0.79 -10.68 -10.60
C ASP A 261 0.34 -11.64 -10.17
N ALA A 262 1.45 -11.58 -10.88
CA ALA A 262 2.68 -12.24 -10.48
C ALA A 262 3.88 -11.32 -10.70
N TYR A 263 4.95 -11.55 -9.94
CA TYR A 263 6.25 -10.97 -10.21
C TYR A 263 6.94 -11.69 -11.37
N PRO A 264 7.82 -11.01 -12.13
CA PRO A 264 8.54 -11.62 -13.26
C PRO A 264 9.43 -12.83 -12.92
N TRP A 265 9.72 -13.06 -11.65
CA TRP A 265 10.54 -14.18 -11.17
C TRP A 265 9.73 -15.30 -10.51
N GLU A 266 8.42 -15.14 -10.36
CA GLU A 266 7.55 -16.19 -9.84
C GLU A 266 7.25 -17.22 -10.93
N ASP A 267 6.95 -18.45 -10.52
CA ASP A 267 6.69 -19.58 -11.43
C ASP A 267 5.52 -19.35 -12.40
N MET A 268 4.63 -18.41 -12.07
CA MET A 268 3.46 -18.04 -12.88
C MET A 268 3.80 -17.07 -14.02
N ALA A 269 4.99 -16.47 -13.99
CA ALA A 269 5.47 -15.57 -15.03
C ALA A 269 5.91 -16.34 -16.28
N TYR A 270 6.13 -15.60 -17.37
CA TYR A 270 6.58 -16.15 -18.64
C TYR A 270 8.00 -15.67 -18.98
N ASP A 271 8.76 -16.53 -19.66
CA ASP A 271 10.16 -16.27 -20.05
C ASP A 271 10.37 -15.02 -20.93
N ASP A 272 9.31 -14.50 -21.55
CA ASP A 272 9.34 -13.30 -22.40
C ASP A 272 9.14 -11.98 -21.64
N GLY A 273 9.19 -12.01 -20.30
CA GLY A 273 9.07 -10.82 -19.46
C GLY A 273 7.63 -10.30 -19.32
N THR A 274 6.65 -11.15 -19.61
CA THR A 274 5.23 -10.91 -19.33
C THR A 274 4.77 -11.70 -18.11
N VAL A 275 3.69 -11.25 -17.47
CA VAL A 275 3.06 -11.89 -16.30
C VAL A 275 1.55 -11.96 -16.48
N PRO A 276 0.85 -12.89 -15.81
CA PRO A 276 -0.61 -12.94 -15.84
C PRO A 276 -1.23 -11.89 -14.92
N ILE A 277 -2.38 -11.34 -15.31
CA ILE A 277 -3.40 -10.92 -14.35
C ILE A 277 -4.30 -12.14 -14.13
N ARG A 278 -4.31 -12.65 -12.90
CA ARG A 278 -5.03 -13.85 -12.49
C ARG A 278 -6.40 -13.44 -11.94
N PHE A 279 -7.42 -14.19 -12.34
CA PHE A 279 -8.75 -14.16 -11.72
C PHE A 279 -8.94 -15.47 -10.97
N VAL A 280 -9.23 -15.36 -9.69
CA VAL A 280 -9.37 -16.46 -8.74
C VAL A 280 -10.79 -16.46 -8.21
N ASP A 281 -11.46 -17.59 -8.33
CA ASP A 281 -12.73 -17.88 -7.67
C ASP A 281 -12.41 -18.64 -6.39
N VAL A 282 -12.45 -17.93 -5.26
CA VAL A 282 -11.99 -18.46 -3.97
C VAL A 282 -12.92 -19.56 -3.44
N GLU A 283 -14.22 -19.46 -3.73
CA GLU A 283 -15.21 -20.46 -3.30
C GLU A 283 -15.10 -21.73 -4.14
N ALA A 284 -14.96 -21.61 -5.46
CA ALA A 284 -14.84 -22.77 -6.34
C ALA A 284 -13.42 -23.38 -6.33
N GLY A 285 -12.42 -22.67 -5.77
CA GLY A 285 -11.02 -23.10 -5.80
C GLY A 285 -10.47 -23.17 -7.23
N THR A 286 -10.89 -22.26 -8.11
CA THR A 286 -10.42 -22.22 -9.50
C THR A 286 -9.72 -20.92 -9.85
N GLU A 287 -8.78 -20.98 -10.79
CA GLU A 287 -8.13 -19.78 -11.32
C GLU A 287 -8.06 -19.80 -12.85
N ARG A 288 -7.91 -18.61 -13.42
CA ARG A 288 -7.58 -18.42 -14.84
C ARG A 288 -6.75 -17.17 -15.03
N ASN A 289 -5.90 -17.21 -16.05
CA ASN A 289 -5.18 -16.03 -16.52
C ASN A 289 -6.15 -15.17 -17.34
N ALA A 290 -6.69 -14.11 -16.73
CA ALA A 290 -7.62 -13.19 -17.37
C ALA A 290 -6.91 -12.33 -18.43
N LEU A 291 -5.69 -11.88 -18.14
CA LEU A 291 -4.83 -11.13 -19.07
C LEU A 291 -3.40 -11.65 -18.99
N ARG A 292 -2.61 -11.35 -20.03
CA ARG A 292 -1.15 -11.50 -20.05
C ARG A 292 -0.54 -10.17 -20.45
N ILE A 293 0.31 -9.60 -19.58
CA ILE A 293 0.77 -8.22 -19.71
C ILE A 293 2.30 -8.14 -19.63
N PRO A 294 2.96 -7.27 -20.41
CA PRO A 294 4.39 -7.01 -20.25
C PRO A 294 4.66 -6.18 -19.00
N THR A 295 5.71 -6.49 -18.25
CA THR A 295 6.07 -5.75 -17.02
C THR A 295 7.55 -5.36 -16.96
N THR A 296 8.34 -5.71 -17.97
CA THR A 296 9.77 -5.41 -18.00
C THR A 296 10.00 -3.97 -18.53
N PRO A 297 10.47 -3.02 -17.70
CA PRO A 297 10.79 -1.68 -18.17
C PRO A 297 12.14 -1.63 -18.89
N VAL A 298 12.37 -0.57 -19.67
CA VAL A 298 13.68 -0.29 -20.28
C VAL A 298 14.81 -0.14 -19.24
N TYR A 299 14.45 0.22 -18.01
CA TYR A 299 15.38 0.40 -16.89
C TYR A 299 14.65 0.14 -15.58
N THR A 300 15.20 -0.75 -14.75
CA THR A 300 14.65 -1.06 -13.41
C THR A 300 15.35 -0.31 -12.28
N GLY A 301 16.51 0.30 -12.48
CA GLY A 301 17.40 0.69 -11.39
C GLY A 301 18.46 -0.38 -11.12
N GLU A 302 19.73 0.00 -11.05
CA GLU A 302 20.82 -0.92 -10.69
C GLU A 302 20.70 -1.35 -9.21
N GLY A 303 20.78 -2.65 -8.94
CA GLY A 303 20.75 -3.22 -7.60
C GLY A 303 19.34 -3.33 -6.99
N ASP A 304 18.73 -2.19 -6.64
CA ASP A 304 17.52 -2.13 -5.80
C ASP A 304 16.19 -2.07 -6.54
N LYS A 305 16.24 -2.04 -7.88
CA LYS A 305 15.08 -2.12 -8.77
C LYS A 305 13.98 -1.07 -8.47
N ARG A 306 14.34 0.15 -8.03
CA ARG A 306 13.37 1.23 -7.71
C ARG A 306 12.45 1.65 -8.86
N MET A 307 12.80 1.36 -10.11
CA MET A 307 12.00 1.65 -11.30
C MET A 307 11.27 0.40 -11.84
N ARG A 308 11.20 -0.69 -11.06
CA ARG A 308 10.41 -1.89 -11.39
C ARG A 308 8.93 -1.56 -11.65
N VAL A 309 8.23 -2.40 -12.40
CA VAL A 309 6.79 -2.22 -12.66
C VAL A 309 6.02 -3.38 -12.05
N ASP A 310 5.39 -3.10 -10.91
CA ASP A 310 4.48 -4.01 -10.23
C ASP A 310 3.05 -3.75 -10.76
N PRO A 311 2.33 -4.75 -11.28
CA PRO A 311 1.02 -4.50 -11.92
C PRO A 311 -0.05 -3.96 -10.97
N HIS A 312 -0.11 -4.43 -9.72
CA HIS A 312 -1.07 -3.94 -8.71
C HIS A 312 -2.51 -3.84 -9.25
N PRO A 313 -3.12 -4.95 -9.71
CA PRO A 313 -4.49 -4.92 -10.16
C PRO A 313 -5.44 -4.55 -9.02
N ALA A 314 -6.29 -3.56 -9.26
CA ALA A 314 -7.29 -3.10 -8.30
C ALA A 314 -8.65 -2.95 -8.98
N TRP A 315 -9.71 -3.31 -8.27
CA TRP A 315 -11.08 -3.08 -8.72
C TRP A 315 -11.39 -1.58 -8.76
N GLY A 316 -12.05 -1.15 -9.83
CA GLY A 316 -12.67 0.16 -9.92
C GLY A 316 -13.88 0.28 -8.98
N PRO A 317 -14.46 1.49 -8.83
CA PRO A 317 -15.56 1.75 -7.91
C PRO A 317 -16.87 1.03 -8.28
N ASP A 318 -17.03 0.63 -9.55
CA ASP A 318 -18.17 -0.17 -10.02
C ASP A 318 -17.94 -1.68 -9.91
N TYR A 319 -16.76 -2.09 -9.43
CA TYR A 319 -16.31 -3.47 -9.27
C TYR A 319 -16.40 -4.33 -10.55
N ARG A 320 -16.50 -3.68 -11.71
CA ARG A 320 -16.51 -4.31 -13.03
C ARG A 320 -15.18 -4.12 -13.73
N PHE A 321 -14.60 -2.92 -13.64
CA PHE A 321 -13.32 -2.64 -14.27
C PHE A 321 -12.16 -2.93 -13.32
N VAL A 322 -11.03 -3.32 -13.90
CA VAL A 322 -9.76 -3.49 -13.18
C VAL A 322 -8.74 -2.51 -13.73
N VAL A 323 -8.12 -1.75 -12.82
CA VAL A 323 -6.99 -0.86 -13.10
C VAL A 323 -5.69 -1.58 -12.76
N PHE A 324 -4.69 -1.52 -13.63
CA PHE A 324 -3.39 -2.14 -13.40
C PHE A 324 -2.27 -1.41 -14.15
N ASN A 325 -1.04 -1.57 -13.69
CA ASN A 325 0.16 -1.13 -14.37
C ASN A 325 0.67 -2.20 -15.34
N ALA A 326 1.13 -1.78 -16.50
CA ALA A 326 1.91 -2.63 -17.40
C ALA A 326 2.99 -1.80 -18.10
N CYS A 327 3.88 -2.48 -18.80
CA CYS A 327 5.08 -1.90 -19.39
C CYS A 327 5.25 -2.25 -20.89
N PRO A 328 4.25 -2.01 -21.75
CA PRO A 328 4.44 -2.23 -23.18
C PRO A 328 5.49 -1.28 -23.73
N ASP A 329 6.34 -1.80 -24.61
CA ASP A 329 7.50 -1.09 -25.17
C ASP A 329 8.49 -0.59 -24.10
N GLY A 330 8.48 -1.21 -22.90
CA GLY A 330 9.39 -0.89 -21.80
C GLY A 330 9.06 0.40 -21.05
N HIS A 331 7.87 0.98 -21.25
CA HIS A 331 7.42 2.18 -20.55
C HIS A 331 6.18 1.90 -19.69
N ARG A 332 6.26 2.20 -18.38
CA ARG A 332 5.14 2.04 -17.44
C ARG A 332 3.94 2.87 -17.91
N LYS A 333 2.77 2.24 -17.96
CA LYS A 333 1.47 2.85 -18.25
C LYS A 333 0.41 2.24 -17.34
N VAL A 334 -0.64 3.00 -17.06
CA VAL A 334 -1.83 2.53 -16.36
C VAL A 334 -2.87 2.09 -17.40
N PHE A 335 -3.48 0.94 -17.19
CA PHE A 335 -4.50 0.35 -18.04
C PHE A 335 -5.79 0.14 -17.25
N VAL A 336 -6.90 0.12 -17.99
CA VAL A 336 -8.21 -0.29 -17.47
C VAL A 336 -8.73 -1.39 -18.37
N ALA A 337 -9.20 -2.48 -17.77
CA ALA A 337 -9.82 -3.61 -18.46
C ALA A 337 -11.21 -3.90 -17.89
N ASP A 338 -12.13 -4.32 -18.76
CA ASP A 338 -13.48 -4.73 -18.38
C ASP A 338 -13.48 -6.20 -17.96
N PHE A 339 -13.86 -6.48 -16.71
CA PHE A 339 -13.94 -7.83 -16.15
C PHE A 339 -15.41 -8.26 -15.95
N GLY A 340 -16.39 -7.53 -16.50
CA GLY A 340 -17.82 -7.80 -16.29
C GLY A 340 -18.25 -9.23 -16.64
N ASP A 341 -17.70 -9.81 -17.70
CA ASP A 341 -17.97 -11.21 -18.08
C ASP A 341 -17.45 -12.24 -17.05
N LEU A 342 -16.55 -11.82 -16.15
CA LEU A 342 -15.95 -12.68 -15.12
C LEU A 342 -16.68 -12.59 -13.78
N VAL A 343 -17.18 -11.41 -13.42
CA VAL A 343 -17.88 -11.15 -12.14
C VAL A 343 -19.41 -11.15 -12.26
N GLY A 344 -19.95 -11.26 -13.47
CA GLY A 344 -21.38 -11.13 -13.75
C GLY A 344 -21.89 -9.70 -13.53
N ASP A 345 -23.18 -9.44 -13.78
CA ASP A 345 -23.83 -8.17 -13.41
C ASP A 345 -23.93 -8.08 -11.89
N SER A 346 -22.82 -7.76 -11.23
CA SER A 346 -22.75 -7.45 -9.81
C SER A 346 -23.22 -6.01 -9.58
N SER A 347 -24.47 -5.72 -9.91
CA SER A 347 -25.14 -4.52 -9.40
C SER A 347 -25.48 -4.78 -7.93
N ILE A 348 -24.56 -4.43 -7.03
CA ILE A 348 -24.82 -4.36 -5.57
C ILE A 348 -25.47 -3.02 -5.26
#